data_AF-A0ABD5QL04-F1
#
_entry.id   AF-A0ABD5QL04-F1
#
_cell.length_a   1.000
_cell.length_b   1.000
_cell.length_c   1.000
_cell.angle_alpha   90.00
_cell.angle_beta   90.00
_cell.angle_gamma   90.00
#
_symmetry.space_group_name_H-M   'P 1'
#
loop_
_entity.id
_entity.type
_entity.pdbx_description
1 polymer ?
#
loop_
_entity_poly.entity_id
_entity_poly.type
_entity_poly.pdbx_seq_one_letter_code
_entity_poly.pdbx_strand_id
1 'polypeptide(L)'
;MTDRRSFLAAAGTTGALSLAGCLSDDILGGNGNDTEDEGEEATENGTDEDQRNETSGTGDQEGTETEENEAGDDERGENNQSGDDDQTSDDEGNESNQTGNDEDEGEGGADDELADLPGESVDDFEDVDAWSPIVGDDAIEAETEEVYAGSSSARITAPESEEEATVFRTFTDGLDLSGQGLSLAIRYTGREQFDLTVQLLASDTRNRIDLRRVLTGAADRWQRVDLGVDVIEGDPDLADVREIRIVGRRRGDEGGEIEFAVDDLRRADSPDQGAVMLLFDGGLESHFTTAFEVLEEFDVQGVEAVTPEALGNEGRLTIENLEEMSEAGWDVISRPRTGSQFLGEYTPEQQEGLIRRSKGFLENRGFEDGARHFLTPRNLLSPESHDLIREYHEQAFRFGGEPNSLPITDHHNLGFLSGDEENAAATNLDQAAAYNQLAILHFVYVDDADEGVDRGYIEDVLEYIDDQDLQVVTASDLLDSGQGQLTGGSGNGGNESTNETGDGTNESDNETGGNES
;
A
#
# COMPACT_ATOMS: atom_id res chain seq x y z
N MET A 1 44.00 11.81 3.78
CA MET A 1 43.88 13.28 3.60
C MET A 1 43.45 13.53 2.17
N THR A 2 42.15 13.33 1.92
CA THR A 2 41.36 13.87 0.81
C THR A 2 39.89 13.70 1.22
N ASP A 3 39.03 14.56 0.69
CA ASP A 3 37.90 15.18 1.37
C ASP A 3 36.68 14.28 1.64
N ARG A 4 36.11 14.45 2.84
CA ARG A 4 34.75 14.03 3.21
C ARG A 4 33.77 15.03 2.61
N ARG A 5 32.87 14.57 1.75
CA ARG A 5 31.65 15.33 1.44
C ARG A 5 30.85 15.45 2.74
N SER A 6 30.41 16.68 2.99
CA SER A 6 29.76 17.07 4.23
C SER A 6 28.27 17.09 3.94
N PHE A 7 27.52 16.10 4.44
CA PHE A 7 26.11 16.27 4.74
C PHE A 7 26.04 17.37 5.81
N LEU A 8 25.66 18.58 5.38
CA LEU A 8 25.60 19.75 6.25
C LEU A 8 24.35 19.64 7.11
N ALA A 9 24.53 19.12 8.33
CA ALA A 9 23.62 19.34 9.44
C ALA A 9 23.50 20.86 9.69
N ALA A 10 22.43 21.47 9.17
CA ALA A 10 22.06 22.84 9.47
C ALA A 10 20.93 22.84 10.51
N ALA A 11 21.32 22.98 11.77
CA ALA A 11 20.42 23.25 12.87
C ALA A 11 19.67 24.59 12.68
N GLY A 12 18.35 24.54 12.86
CA GLY A 12 17.55 25.64 13.39
C GLY A 12 17.23 26.78 12.42
N THR A 13 16.18 26.60 11.63
CA THR A 13 15.25 27.70 11.33
C THR A 13 13.84 27.13 11.21
N THR A 14 13.05 27.31 12.26
CA THR A 14 11.61 27.02 12.29
C THR A 14 10.91 27.87 11.24
N GLY A 15 10.57 27.25 10.12
CA GLY A 15 9.58 27.72 9.17
C GLY A 15 8.68 26.54 8.88
N ALA A 16 7.41 26.63 9.28
CA ALA A 16 6.36 25.75 8.78
C ALA A 16 6.25 25.98 7.27
N LEU A 17 7.07 25.27 6.51
CA LEU A 17 6.83 25.02 5.10
C LEU A 17 5.82 23.88 5.11
N SER A 18 4.56 24.22 4.91
CA SER A 18 3.61 23.32 4.28
C SER A 18 4.26 22.86 2.97
N LEU A 19 4.93 21.70 3.00
CA LEU A 19 5.26 20.96 1.79
C LEU A 19 3.90 20.50 1.24
N ALA A 20 3.24 21.40 0.52
CA ALA A 20 2.43 20.98 -0.60
C ALA A 20 3.42 20.35 -1.56
N GLY A 21 3.68 19.06 -1.37
CA GLY A 21 4.34 18.24 -2.38
C GLY A 21 3.48 18.40 -3.63
N CYS A 22 3.94 19.21 -4.57
CA CYS A 22 3.52 19.09 -5.94
C CYS A 22 3.98 17.70 -6.35
N LEU A 23 3.11 16.71 -6.16
CA LEU A 23 3.25 15.42 -6.81
C LEU A 23 3.45 15.73 -8.29
N SER A 24 4.61 15.35 -8.82
CA SER A 24 4.75 15.17 -10.26
C SER A 24 3.64 14.25 -10.73
N ASP A 25 3.14 14.47 -11.95
CA ASP A 25 2.09 13.63 -12.56
C ASP A 25 2.46 12.13 -12.47
N ASP A 26 3.75 11.78 -12.34
CA ASP A 26 4.30 10.42 -12.29
C ASP A 26 4.05 9.64 -11.00
N ILE A 27 4.00 10.28 -9.81
CA ILE A 27 3.56 9.59 -8.57
C ILE A 27 2.06 9.24 -8.64
N LEU A 28 1.30 9.95 -9.50
CA LEU A 28 -0.09 9.66 -9.84
C LEU A 28 -0.25 8.93 -11.20
N GLY A 29 0.84 8.48 -11.83
CA GLY A 29 0.87 7.69 -13.07
C GLY A 29 0.85 8.49 -14.39
N GLY A 30 1.71 9.49 -14.54
CA GLY A 30 1.78 10.43 -15.67
C GLY A 30 2.53 10.00 -16.94
N ASN A 31 2.30 8.81 -17.48
CA ASN A 31 2.50 8.46 -18.91
C ASN A 31 3.86 8.83 -19.57
N GLY A 32 4.81 7.88 -19.53
CA GLY A 32 5.90 7.79 -20.50
C GLY A 32 5.38 7.59 -21.93
N ASN A 33 5.89 8.41 -22.84
CA ASN A 33 5.43 8.58 -24.22
C ASN A 33 5.83 7.37 -25.10
N ASP A 34 4.84 6.56 -25.52
CA ASP A 34 5.00 5.60 -26.62
C ASP A 34 5.09 6.38 -27.95
N THR A 35 6.30 6.75 -28.37
CA THR A 35 6.52 7.23 -29.75
C THR A 35 6.74 6.08 -30.70
N GLU A 36 5.75 5.80 -31.53
CA GLU A 36 5.92 5.11 -32.81
C GLU A 36 6.70 6.01 -33.78
N ASP A 37 7.87 5.52 -34.21
CA ASP A 37 8.70 6.09 -35.27
C ASP A 37 8.10 5.75 -36.64
N GLU A 38 7.49 6.73 -37.31
CA GLU A 38 7.34 6.73 -38.77
C GLU A 38 8.05 7.95 -39.37
N GLY A 39 9.15 7.67 -40.09
CA GLY A 39 9.84 8.64 -40.91
C GLY A 39 9.09 8.96 -42.21
N GLU A 40 9.10 10.23 -42.63
CA GLU A 40 9.77 10.72 -43.84
C GLU A 40 9.40 12.19 -44.17
N GLU A 41 10.46 12.98 -44.36
CA GLU A 41 10.66 14.13 -45.25
C GLU A 41 9.68 15.35 -45.34
N ALA A 42 10.24 16.49 -44.91
CA ALA A 42 10.41 17.77 -45.63
C ALA A 42 9.18 18.61 -46.08
N THR A 43 9.10 19.87 -45.62
CA THR A 43 9.45 21.10 -46.38
C THR A 43 9.06 22.40 -45.63
N GLU A 44 9.59 23.51 -46.15
CA GLU A 44 9.79 24.86 -45.62
C GLU A 44 8.56 25.77 -45.35
N ASN A 45 8.85 26.88 -44.64
CA ASN A 45 8.15 28.18 -44.55
C ASN A 45 6.88 28.21 -43.68
N GLY A 46 6.70 29.08 -42.68
CA GLY A 46 7.14 30.47 -42.52
C GLY A 46 5.98 31.40 -42.88
N THR A 47 5.35 32.02 -41.87
CA THR A 47 4.82 33.41 -41.77
C THR A 47 3.60 33.52 -40.85
N ASP A 48 3.80 34.26 -39.75
CA ASP A 48 3.03 35.40 -39.24
C ASP A 48 1.54 35.65 -39.60
N GLU A 49 0.88 36.14 -38.54
CA GLU A 49 -0.10 37.24 -38.50
C GLU A 49 -1.61 36.96 -38.67
N ASP A 50 -2.28 37.12 -37.52
CA ASP A 50 -3.34 38.10 -37.25
C ASP A 50 -4.82 37.82 -37.57
N GLN A 51 -5.59 38.01 -36.49
CA GLN A 51 -6.86 38.72 -36.38
C GLN A 51 -8.21 38.08 -36.77
N ARG A 52 -8.98 37.86 -35.69
CA ARG A 52 -10.29 38.48 -35.34
C ARG A 52 -11.57 38.11 -36.12
N ASN A 53 -12.63 38.13 -35.29
CA ASN A 53 -14.06 38.32 -35.54
C ASN A 53 -14.88 37.06 -35.84
N GLU A 54 -15.70 36.57 -34.89
CA GLU A 54 -16.98 37.09 -34.37
C GLU A 54 -18.21 36.57 -35.12
N THR A 55 -19.03 35.83 -34.36
CA THR A 55 -20.49 36.00 -34.21
C THR A 55 -21.47 35.21 -35.10
N SER A 56 -22.45 34.61 -34.38
CA SER A 56 -23.81 34.19 -34.77
C SER A 56 -23.93 33.02 -35.74
N GLY A 57 -24.79 32.02 -35.53
CA GLY A 57 -26.02 31.98 -34.75
C GLY A 57 -27.19 31.53 -35.65
N THR A 58 -28.06 30.66 -35.11
CA THR A 58 -29.31 30.12 -35.69
C THR A 58 -29.14 29.12 -36.84
N GLY A 59 -29.85 27.99 -36.94
CA GLY A 59 -30.98 27.44 -36.20
C GLY A 59 -31.66 26.45 -37.15
N ASP A 60 -31.84 25.18 -36.76
CA ASP A 60 -32.42 24.15 -37.62
C ASP A 60 -33.74 23.59 -37.06
N GLN A 61 -34.77 23.63 -37.90
CA GLN A 61 -36.05 22.93 -37.74
C GLN A 61 -36.22 21.88 -38.86
N GLU A 62 -36.52 20.66 -38.41
CA GLU A 62 -37.51 19.69 -38.90
C GLU A 62 -37.61 19.27 -40.39
N GLY A 63 -37.56 17.93 -40.54
CA GLY A 63 -38.40 17.11 -41.44
C GLY A 63 -37.86 16.92 -42.86
N THR A 64 -38.01 15.78 -43.55
CA THR A 64 -38.75 14.52 -43.35
C THR A 64 -38.43 13.63 -44.57
N GLU A 65 -38.63 12.32 -44.41
CA GLU A 65 -39.02 11.33 -45.45
C GLU A 65 -37.96 10.65 -46.36
N THR A 66 -37.65 9.40 -45.95
CA THR A 66 -37.79 8.08 -46.63
C THR A 66 -37.80 7.87 -48.16
N GLU A 67 -37.36 6.65 -48.52
CA GLU A 67 -37.50 5.84 -49.76
C GLU A 67 -36.12 5.52 -50.40
N GLU A 68 -35.77 4.34 -50.91
CA GLU A 68 -36.36 3.00 -51.01
C GLU A 68 -35.25 2.00 -51.45
N ASN A 69 -35.59 0.70 -51.41
CA ASN A 69 -34.78 -0.51 -51.66
C ASN A 69 -34.15 -0.66 -53.06
N GLU A 70 -33.12 -1.53 -53.15
CA GLU A 70 -32.91 -2.64 -54.12
C GLU A 70 -31.54 -3.32 -53.78
N ALA A 71 -31.31 -4.62 -53.55
CA ALA A 71 -31.71 -5.92 -54.12
C ALA A 71 -30.47 -6.66 -54.71
N GLY A 72 -30.32 -7.98 -54.46
CA GLY A 72 -29.39 -8.91 -55.14
C GLY A 72 -28.42 -9.63 -54.19
N ASP A 73 -28.68 -10.81 -53.61
CA ASP A 73 -28.93 -12.17 -54.16
C ASP A 73 -27.63 -12.94 -54.49
N ASP A 74 -27.32 -14.02 -53.75
CA ASP A 74 -26.94 -15.34 -54.33
C ASP A 74 -26.76 -16.46 -53.28
N GLU A 75 -27.23 -17.64 -53.66
CA GLU A 75 -27.50 -18.86 -52.89
C GLU A 75 -26.34 -19.88 -52.81
N ARG A 76 -26.46 -20.84 -51.86
CA ARG A 76 -26.22 -22.32 -51.90
C ARG A 76 -25.74 -22.81 -50.53
N GLY A 77 -26.26 -23.84 -49.85
CA GLY A 77 -27.24 -24.88 -50.16
C GLY A 77 -26.78 -26.24 -49.58
N GLU A 78 -27.43 -26.69 -48.49
CA GLU A 78 -27.76 -28.10 -48.09
C GLU A 78 -26.60 -29.11 -47.81
N ASN A 79 -26.67 -30.15 -46.98
CA ASN A 79 -27.69 -30.87 -46.18
C ASN A 79 -26.93 -31.91 -45.31
N ASN A 80 -27.37 -32.26 -44.09
CA ASN A 80 -27.88 -33.62 -43.77
C ASN A 80 -28.31 -33.79 -42.29
N GLN A 81 -29.38 -34.56 -42.13
CA GLN A 81 -30.16 -34.86 -40.94
C GLN A 81 -29.78 -36.16 -40.20
N SER A 82 -30.43 -36.34 -39.03
CA SER A 82 -30.87 -37.57 -38.33
C SER A 82 -30.24 -37.68 -36.93
N GLY A 83 -30.95 -37.60 -35.80
CA GLY A 83 -32.07 -38.47 -35.33
C GLY A 83 -31.46 -39.64 -34.53
N ASP A 84 -31.89 -40.08 -33.35
CA ASP A 84 -33.18 -40.02 -32.64
C ASP A 84 -33.00 -40.50 -31.17
N ASP A 85 -34.07 -40.33 -30.38
CA ASP A 85 -34.36 -40.62 -28.96
C ASP A 85 -33.88 -41.94 -28.29
N ASP A 86 -33.75 -41.96 -26.95
CA ASP A 86 -34.61 -42.84 -26.08
C ASP A 86 -34.59 -42.44 -24.59
N GLN A 87 -35.69 -42.77 -23.91
CA GLN A 87 -36.24 -42.29 -22.64
C GLN A 87 -36.00 -43.22 -21.41
N THR A 88 -36.55 -42.78 -20.28
CA THR A 88 -37.11 -43.49 -19.09
C THR A 88 -36.18 -43.61 -17.86
N SER A 89 -36.61 -43.43 -16.61
CA SER A 89 -37.95 -43.43 -15.97
C SER A 89 -37.92 -42.83 -14.54
N ASP A 90 -39.08 -42.37 -14.10
CA ASP A 90 -39.45 -41.83 -12.77
C ASP A 90 -39.32 -42.83 -11.60
N ASP A 91 -39.12 -42.32 -10.37
CA ASP A 91 -39.66 -42.93 -9.14
C ASP A 91 -40.01 -41.84 -8.10
N GLU A 92 -41.23 -41.92 -7.56
CA GLU A 92 -41.80 -41.04 -6.54
C GLU A 92 -41.48 -41.57 -5.13
N GLY A 93 -41.07 -40.68 -4.22
CA GLY A 93 -40.92 -40.99 -2.80
C GLY A 93 -41.07 -39.76 -1.92
N ASN A 94 -42.31 -39.46 -1.53
CA ASN A 94 -42.66 -38.48 -0.50
C ASN A 94 -42.67 -39.16 0.88
N GLU A 95 -41.92 -38.65 1.87
CA GLU A 95 -42.39 -38.45 3.26
C GLU A 95 -41.35 -37.73 4.15
N SER A 96 -41.69 -36.47 4.47
CA SER A 96 -41.56 -35.76 5.77
C SER A 96 -40.24 -35.75 6.59
N ASN A 97 -39.72 -34.52 6.71
CA ASN A 97 -39.50 -33.78 7.97
C ASN A 97 -38.30 -34.15 8.86
N GLN A 98 -37.19 -33.44 8.65
CA GLN A 98 -36.36 -32.94 9.76
C GLN A 98 -35.64 -31.67 9.30
N THR A 99 -36.20 -30.53 9.70
CA THR A 99 -35.51 -29.23 9.73
C THR A 99 -34.40 -29.31 10.78
N GLY A 100 -33.17 -29.54 10.34
CA GLY A 100 -31.98 -29.17 11.09
C GLY A 100 -31.76 -27.69 10.87
N ASN A 101 -32.01 -26.90 11.91
CA ASN A 101 -31.41 -25.59 12.06
C ASN A 101 -29.90 -25.84 12.08
N ASP A 102 -29.20 -25.53 10.99
CA ASP A 102 -27.81 -25.12 11.08
C ASP A 102 -27.90 -23.67 11.58
N GLU A 103 -27.79 -23.52 12.89
CA GLU A 103 -27.57 -22.24 13.53
C GLU A 103 -26.22 -21.74 13.03
N ASP A 104 -26.33 -20.70 12.21
CA ASP A 104 -25.32 -19.77 11.77
C ASP A 104 -24.54 -19.25 13.00
N GLU A 105 -23.45 -19.91 13.36
CA GLU A 105 -22.45 -19.36 14.27
C GLU A 105 -21.54 -18.43 13.45
N GLY A 106 -22.03 -17.21 13.27
CA GLY A 106 -21.36 -16.12 12.56
C GLY A 106 -21.48 -14.81 13.31
N GLU A 107 -21.06 -14.78 14.58
CA GLU A 107 -20.85 -13.56 15.38
C GLU A 107 -19.45 -13.57 16.00
N GLY A 108 -18.41 -13.67 15.17
CA GLY A 108 -17.00 -13.60 15.59
C GLY A 108 -16.14 -12.77 14.62
N GLY A 109 -16.73 -11.77 13.95
CA GLY A 109 -16.14 -11.18 12.74
C GLY A 109 -15.05 -10.13 12.95
N ALA A 110 -15.20 -9.22 13.93
CA ALA A 110 -14.28 -8.09 14.11
C ALA A 110 -13.55 -8.12 15.47
N ASP A 111 -14.23 -8.56 16.54
CA ASP A 111 -13.65 -8.65 17.88
C ASP A 111 -12.56 -9.73 17.98
N ASP A 112 -12.70 -10.85 17.24
CA ASP A 112 -11.66 -11.89 17.18
C ASP A 112 -10.46 -11.41 16.35
N GLU A 113 -10.68 -10.67 15.25
CA GLU A 113 -9.58 -10.06 14.47
C GLU A 113 -8.82 -9.00 15.27
N LEU A 114 -9.51 -8.22 16.12
CA LEU A 114 -8.89 -7.28 17.05
C LEU A 114 -8.01 -7.97 18.11
N ALA A 115 -8.39 -9.16 18.56
CA ALA A 115 -7.64 -9.91 19.56
C ALA A 115 -6.28 -10.38 19.04
N ASP A 116 -6.17 -10.55 17.73
CA ASP A 116 -4.93 -10.91 17.04
C ASP A 116 -4.08 -9.69 16.67
N LEU A 117 -4.57 -8.46 16.81
CA LEU A 117 -3.78 -7.25 16.53
C LEU A 117 -2.73 -6.96 17.62
N PRO A 118 -1.54 -6.45 17.25
CA PRO A 118 -0.53 -6.05 18.22
C PRO A 118 -1.04 -4.98 19.20
N GLY A 119 -0.46 -5.00 20.40
CA GLY A 119 -0.62 -3.93 21.38
C GLY A 119 -1.97 -3.89 22.10
N GLU A 120 -2.32 -2.72 22.62
CA GLU A 120 -3.55 -2.48 23.37
C GLU A 120 -4.23 -1.17 22.93
N SER A 121 -5.55 -1.11 23.11
CA SER A 121 -6.34 0.08 22.79
C SER A 121 -6.07 1.22 23.77
N VAL A 122 -5.80 2.41 23.23
CA VAL A 122 -5.78 3.69 23.95
C VAL A 122 -7.20 4.26 24.03
N ASP A 123 -7.98 4.08 22.98
CA ASP A 123 -9.38 4.50 22.86
C ASP A 123 -10.11 3.63 21.82
N ASP A 124 -11.23 3.04 22.23
CA ASP A 124 -12.14 2.23 21.41
C ASP A 124 -13.35 3.03 20.92
N PHE A 125 -13.41 4.33 21.20
CA PHE A 125 -14.46 5.26 20.77
C PHE A 125 -15.90 4.88 21.19
N GLU A 126 -16.06 4.00 22.18
CA GLU A 126 -17.36 3.68 22.80
C GLU A 126 -17.95 4.86 23.61
N ASP A 127 -17.09 5.79 24.05
CA ASP A 127 -17.45 7.02 24.76
C ASP A 127 -17.04 8.27 23.96
N VAL A 128 -17.78 8.57 22.91
CA VAL A 128 -17.54 9.73 22.02
C VAL A 128 -17.54 11.06 22.80
N ASP A 129 -18.28 11.17 23.91
CA ASP A 129 -18.31 12.36 24.77
C ASP A 129 -16.96 12.64 25.46
N ALA A 130 -16.01 11.69 25.44
CA ALA A 130 -14.64 11.89 25.90
C ALA A 130 -13.80 12.75 24.93
N TRP A 131 -14.26 12.92 23.69
CA TRP A 131 -13.63 13.72 22.65
C TRP A 131 -14.36 15.06 22.48
N SER A 132 -13.64 16.08 22.02
CA SER A 132 -14.20 17.41 21.78
C SER A 132 -13.77 17.94 20.42
N PRO A 133 -14.68 18.52 19.63
CA PRO A 133 -14.31 19.17 18.37
C PRO A 133 -13.59 20.50 18.62
N ILE A 134 -12.65 20.86 17.76
CA ILE A 134 -12.05 22.21 17.77
C ILE A 134 -13.00 23.24 17.15
N VAL A 135 -13.71 22.84 16.09
CA VAL A 135 -14.66 23.69 15.36
C VAL A 135 -15.98 22.94 15.20
N GLY A 136 -17.09 23.62 15.54
CA GLY A 136 -18.44 23.08 15.42
C GLY A 136 -18.79 22.13 16.57
N ASP A 137 -19.69 22.55 17.47
CA ASP A 137 -20.05 21.74 18.65
C ASP A 137 -20.67 20.37 18.30
N ASP A 138 -21.25 20.23 17.10
CA ASP A 138 -21.87 19.01 16.57
C ASP A 138 -20.97 18.28 15.54
N ALA A 139 -19.66 18.55 15.52
CA ALA A 139 -18.71 18.01 14.53
C ALA A 139 -18.22 16.59 14.85
N ILE A 140 -18.68 15.99 15.95
CA ILE A 140 -18.40 14.60 16.32
C ILE A 140 -19.67 13.93 16.86
N GLU A 141 -19.94 12.70 16.43
CA GLU A 141 -21.06 11.89 16.90
C GLU A 141 -20.72 10.39 16.88
N ALA A 142 -21.51 9.58 17.59
CA ALA A 142 -21.38 8.13 17.56
C ALA A 142 -21.97 7.55 16.25
N GLU A 143 -21.16 6.77 15.55
CA GLU A 143 -21.58 5.90 14.44
C GLU A 143 -21.97 4.54 14.99
N THR A 144 -23.13 4.02 14.60
CA THR A 144 -23.67 2.73 15.12
C THR A 144 -24.17 1.80 14.03
N GLU A 145 -24.14 2.24 12.76
CA GLU A 145 -24.56 1.46 11.60
C GLU A 145 -23.34 0.85 10.90
N GLU A 146 -22.29 1.65 10.67
CA GLU A 146 -21.04 1.24 10.03
C GLU A 146 -19.86 1.33 10.99
N VAL A 147 -19.89 0.47 12.00
CA VAL A 147 -18.89 0.38 13.08
C VAL A 147 -17.69 -0.46 12.64
N TYR A 148 -16.49 -0.11 13.07
CA TYR A 148 -15.31 -0.94 12.85
C TYR A 148 -15.27 -2.13 13.82
N ALA A 149 -15.37 -1.85 15.13
CA ALA A 149 -15.46 -2.88 16.17
C ALA A 149 -16.30 -2.42 17.36
N GLY A 150 -16.75 -3.36 18.20
CA GLY A 150 -17.61 -3.02 19.33
C GLY A 150 -19.00 -2.52 18.92
N SER A 151 -19.53 -1.54 19.64
CA SER A 151 -20.90 -1.04 19.49
C SER A 151 -21.00 0.35 18.85
N SER A 152 -19.90 1.12 18.83
CA SER A 152 -19.86 2.40 18.14
C SER A 152 -18.46 2.84 17.75
N SER A 153 -18.36 3.58 16.65
CA SER A 153 -17.15 4.33 16.26
C SER A 153 -17.41 5.84 16.37
N ALA A 154 -16.37 6.68 16.26
CA ALA A 154 -16.54 8.14 16.22
C ALA A 154 -16.61 8.66 14.79
N ARG A 155 -17.75 9.24 14.40
CA ARG A 155 -17.93 9.96 13.13
C ARG A 155 -17.62 11.44 13.32
N ILE A 156 -16.80 11.98 12.43
CA ILE A 156 -16.27 13.35 12.49
C ILE A 156 -16.60 14.06 11.18
N THR A 157 -17.12 15.28 11.28
CA THR A 157 -17.51 16.08 10.11
C THR A 157 -17.02 17.52 10.19
N ALA A 158 -16.75 18.13 9.04
CA ALA A 158 -16.63 19.57 8.94
C ALA A 158 -17.20 20.07 7.61
N PRO A 159 -17.89 21.23 7.60
CA PRO A 159 -18.49 21.75 6.37
C PRO A 159 -17.42 22.17 5.36
N GLU A 160 -17.82 22.31 4.10
CA GLU A 160 -16.96 22.75 2.99
C GLU A 160 -16.16 24.04 3.28
N SER A 161 -16.67 24.91 4.15
CA SER A 161 -15.99 26.16 4.53
C SER A 161 -14.77 25.98 5.44
N GLU A 162 -14.64 24.83 6.10
CA GLU A 162 -13.50 24.52 6.97
C GLU A 162 -12.41 23.78 6.17
N GLU A 163 -11.15 24.04 6.50
CA GLU A 163 -9.99 23.40 5.86
C GLU A 163 -9.70 22.01 6.45
N GLU A 164 -10.14 21.76 7.69
CA GLU A 164 -9.91 20.53 8.44
C GLU A 164 -11.07 20.22 9.38
N ALA A 165 -11.29 18.94 9.65
CA ALA A 165 -12.12 18.50 10.76
C ALA A 165 -11.22 17.93 11.86
N THR A 166 -11.30 18.51 13.06
CA THR A 166 -10.40 18.16 14.16
C THR A 166 -11.16 17.88 15.44
N VAL A 167 -10.84 16.75 16.06
CA VAL A 167 -11.28 16.38 17.42
C VAL A 167 -10.08 16.12 18.30
N PHE A 168 -10.23 16.31 19.61
CA PHE A 168 -9.16 16.10 20.57
C PHE A 168 -9.65 15.46 21.87
N ARG A 169 -8.73 14.76 22.54
CA ARG A 169 -8.90 14.21 23.88
C ARG A 169 -7.71 14.59 24.76
N THR A 170 -7.97 14.97 26.00
CA THR A 170 -6.92 15.39 26.95
C THR A 170 -6.66 14.34 28.03
N PHE A 171 -5.39 14.11 28.36
CA PHE A 171 -4.92 13.16 29.36
C PHE A 171 -4.33 13.92 30.57
N THR A 172 -5.16 14.10 31.60
CA THR A 172 -4.78 14.95 32.77
C THR A 172 -3.59 14.39 33.54
N ASP A 173 -3.44 13.07 33.60
CA ASP A 173 -2.34 12.41 34.29
C ASP A 173 -1.12 12.14 33.38
N GLY A 174 -1.23 12.47 32.08
CA GLY A 174 -0.25 12.11 31.05
C GLY A 174 -0.49 10.70 30.51
N LEU A 175 -0.18 10.51 29.23
CA LEU A 175 -0.15 9.22 28.57
C LEU A 175 1.29 8.94 28.11
N ASP A 176 1.86 7.83 28.55
CA ASP A 176 3.19 7.39 28.12
C ASP A 176 3.06 6.63 26.80
N LEU A 177 3.66 7.19 25.76
CA LEU A 177 3.81 6.64 24.41
C LEU A 177 5.29 6.52 24.03
N SER A 178 6.21 6.56 25.00
CA SER A 178 7.63 6.41 24.72
C SER A 178 7.94 4.99 24.23
N GLY A 179 8.62 4.88 23.08
CA GLY A 179 8.91 3.59 22.45
C GLY A 179 7.67 2.83 21.99
N GLN A 180 6.56 3.54 21.71
CA GLN A 180 5.33 2.95 21.22
C GLN A 180 5.07 3.35 19.77
N GLY A 181 4.64 2.37 18.96
CA GLY A 181 4.00 2.59 17.68
C GLY A 181 2.50 2.82 17.86
N LEU A 182 1.90 3.65 17.00
CA LEU A 182 0.46 3.88 17.00
C LEU A 182 -0.19 3.39 15.72
N SER A 183 -1.42 2.88 15.84
CA SER A 183 -2.30 2.63 14.71
C SER A 183 -3.73 3.05 15.00
N LEU A 184 -4.51 3.30 13.96
CA LEU A 184 -5.90 3.74 14.05
C LEU A 184 -6.71 3.14 12.90
N ALA A 185 -7.94 2.70 13.16
CA ALA A 185 -8.89 2.38 12.11
C ALA A 185 -9.58 3.66 11.62
N ILE A 186 -9.71 3.81 10.31
CA ILE A 186 -10.36 4.95 9.67
C ILE A 186 -11.20 4.51 8.49
N ARG A 187 -12.33 5.19 8.30
CA ARG A 187 -13.16 5.14 7.09
C ARG A 187 -13.48 6.57 6.68
N TYR A 188 -13.27 6.94 5.43
CA TYR A 188 -13.61 8.26 4.90
C TYR A 188 -14.48 8.13 3.66
N THR A 189 -15.31 9.12 3.39
CA THR A 189 -16.35 9.04 2.35
C THR A 189 -16.25 10.16 1.33
N GLY A 190 -16.83 9.93 0.15
CA GLY A 190 -17.04 10.98 -0.86
C GLY A 190 -15.81 11.50 -1.58
N ARG A 191 -14.65 10.82 -1.47
CA ARG A 191 -13.40 11.23 -2.13
C ARG A 191 -12.42 10.07 -2.30
N GLU A 192 -11.54 10.19 -3.30
CA GLU A 192 -10.52 9.18 -3.61
C GLU A 192 -9.27 9.28 -2.74
N GLN A 193 -9.00 10.46 -2.18
CA GLN A 193 -7.83 10.69 -1.34
C GLN A 193 -8.17 11.46 -0.07
N PHE A 194 -7.47 11.17 1.01
CA PHE A 194 -7.69 11.77 2.33
C PHE A 194 -6.38 11.94 3.08
N ASP A 195 -6.19 13.09 3.73
CA ASP A 195 -5.03 13.35 4.59
C ASP A 195 -5.46 13.16 6.05
N LEU A 196 -4.88 12.16 6.72
CA LEU A 196 -5.05 11.90 8.15
C LEU A 196 -3.82 12.42 8.90
N THR A 197 -4.03 13.13 10.00
CA THR A 197 -2.98 13.47 10.96
C THR A 197 -3.42 13.17 12.37
N VAL A 198 -2.62 12.40 13.11
CA VAL A 198 -2.74 12.27 14.57
C VAL A 198 -1.66 13.11 15.23
N GLN A 199 -2.06 14.13 15.99
CA GLN A 199 -1.14 15.03 16.66
C GLN A 199 -0.99 14.64 18.13
N LEU A 200 0.25 14.42 18.56
CA LEU A 200 0.62 14.14 19.94
C LEU A 200 1.20 15.41 20.57
N LEU A 201 0.43 16.08 21.43
CA LEU A 201 0.90 17.24 22.17
C LEU A 201 1.49 16.74 23.49
N ALA A 202 2.81 16.78 23.57
CA ALA A 202 3.59 16.19 24.64
C ALA A 202 4.15 17.29 25.55
N SER A 203 4.02 17.13 26.87
CA SER A 203 4.29 18.16 27.90
C SER A 203 3.43 19.44 27.85
N ASP A 204 3.32 20.10 26.68
CA ASP A 204 2.48 21.28 26.47
C ASP A 204 2.15 21.49 24.97
N THR A 205 1.36 22.51 24.65
CA THR A 205 0.89 22.76 23.28
C THR A 205 1.95 23.25 22.30
N ARG A 206 3.19 23.48 22.74
CA ARG A 206 4.31 23.92 21.89
C ARG A 206 5.28 22.79 21.56
N ASN A 207 5.11 21.61 22.16
CA ASN A 207 5.88 20.44 21.79
C ASN A 207 4.92 19.39 21.23
N ARG A 208 5.08 19.08 19.95
CA ARG A 208 4.12 18.29 19.17
C ARG A 208 4.86 17.32 18.26
N ILE A 209 4.32 16.13 18.11
CA ILE A 209 4.63 15.22 17.02
C ILE A 209 3.38 15.08 16.15
N ASP A 210 3.50 15.29 14.86
CA ASP A 210 2.47 14.94 13.89
C ASP A 210 2.79 13.59 13.29
N LEU A 211 1.83 12.67 13.41
CA LEU A 211 1.85 11.41 12.71
C LEU A 211 0.92 11.52 11.52
N ARG A 212 1.44 11.41 10.30
CA ARG A 212 0.67 11.69 9.09
C ARG A 212 0.56 10.46 8.21
N ARG A 213 -0.57 10.37 7.50
CA ARG A 213 -0.78 9.42 6.41
C ARG A 213 -1.58 10.07 5.29
N VAL A 214 -1.12 9.89 4.07
CA VAL A 214 -1.94 10.04 2.87
C VAL A 214 -2.66 8.72 2.57
N LEU A 215 -3.98 8.76 2.47
CA LEU A 215 -4.82 7.62 2.08
C LEU A 215 -5.27 7.79 0.63
N THR A 216 -5.08 6.78 -0.20
CA THR A 216 -5.44 6.76 -1.62
C THR A 216 -6.35 5.58 -1.94
N GLY A 217 -7.64 5.77 -1.70
CA GLY A 217 -8.59 4.66 -1.56
C GLY A 217 -8.33 3.85 -0.28
N ALA A 218 -9.03 2.74 -0.07
CA ALA A 218 -10.37 2.51 -0.59
C ALA A 218 -11.38 3.32 0.25
N ALA A 219 -11.92 4.40 -0.32
CA ALA A 219 -12.96 5.19 0.35
C ALA A 219 -14.18 4.30 0.67
N ASP A 220 -14.98 4.66 1.67
CA ASP A 220 -16.15 3.86 2.10
C ASP A 220 -15.80 2.43 2.58
N ARG A 221 -14.52 2.17 2.90
CA ARG A 221 -14.06 0.96 3.59
C ARG A 221 -13.28 1.36 4.84
N TRP A 222 -13.42 0.54 5.88
CA TRP A 222 -12.53 0.61 7.02
C TRP A 222 -11.14 0.14 6.62
N GLN A 223 -10.15 0.93 6.99
CA GLN A 223 -8.74 0.66 6.78
C GLN A 223 -8.01 0.96 8.07
N ARG A 224 -7.06 0.11 8.44
CA ARG A 224 -6.20 0.39 9.60
C ARG A 224 -4.88 0.98 9.13
N VAL A 225 -4.43 2.00 9.83
CA VAL A 225 -3.28 2.82 9.44
C VAL A 225 -2.21 2.74 10.52
N ASP A 226 -1.02 2.30 10.14
CA ASP A 226 0.17 2.39 10.97
C ASP A 226 0.79 3.80 10.83
N LEU A 227 0.75 4.58 11.92
CA LEU A 227 0.96 6.03 11.94
C LEU A 227 2.43 6.40 12.14
N GLY A 228 3.13 6.77 11.06
CA GLY A 228 4.52 7.21 11.10
C GLY A 228 4.72 8.67 11.49
N VAL A 229 5.90 9.00 11.99
CA VAL A 229 6.28 10.38 12.32
C VAL A 229 6.56 11.19 11.05
N ASP A 230 5.94 12.37 10.96
CA ASP A 230 6.17 13.36 9.90
C ASP A 230 6.91 14.58 10.46
N VAL A 231 6.23 15.33 11.34
CA VAL A 231 6.71 16.63 11.84
C VAL A 231 6.95 16.57 13.34
N ILE A 232 8.08 17.14 13.75
CA ILE A 232 8.42 17.37 15.16
C ILE A 232 8.52 18.86 15.42
N GLU A 233 7.71 19.38 16.32
CA GLU A 233 7.77 20.75 16.81
C GLU A 233 8.25 20.77 18.27
N GLY A 234 9.27 21.58 18.58
CA GLY A 234 9.76 21.74 19.94
C GLY A 234 10.62 20.57 20.42
N ASP A 235 10.44 20.17 21.68
CA ASP A 235 11.14 19.05 22.34
C ASP A 235 10.11 18.17 23.06
N PRO A 236 9.32 17.38 22.32
CA PRO A 236 8.20 16.61 22.88
C PRO A 236 8.69 15.46 23.76
N ASP A 237 8.16 15.37 24.98
CA ASP A 237 8.38 14.23 25.89
C ASP A 237 7.23 13.22 25.77
N LEU A 238 7.44 12.17 24.97
CA LEU A 238 6.42 11.12 24.75
C LEU A 238 6.08 10.31 26.01
N ALA A 239 6.85 10.44 27.10
CA ALA A 239 6.44 9.87 28.39
C ALA A 239 5.29 10.65 29.05
N ASP A 240 4.94 11.83 28.51
CA ASP A 240 3.92 12.73 29.06
C ASP A 240 3.07 13.39 27.97
N VAL A 241 2.39 12.58 27.15
CA VAL A 241 1.41 13.08 26.17
C VAL A 241 0.17 13.61 26.89
N ARG A 242 -0.18 14.87 26.64
CA ARG A 242 -1.26 15.60 27.34
C ARG A 242 -2.52 15.73 26.51
N GLU A 243 -2.39 15.69 25.20
CA GLU A 243 -3.52 15.81 24.28
C GLU A 243 -3.20 15.05 23.00
N ILE A 244 -4.19 14.28 22.54
CA ILE A 244 -4.17 13.67 21.21
C ILE A 244 -5.22 14.37 20.37
N ARG A 245 -4.86 14.74 19.14
CA ARG A 245 -5.78 15.26 18.14
C ARG A 245 -5.86 14.33 16.94
N ILE A 246 -7.05 14.18 16.40
CA ILE A 246 -7.27 13.49 15.12
C ILE A 246 -7.77 14.56 14.15
N VAL A 247 -7.04 14.71 13.06
CA VAL A 247 -7.28 15.75 12.06
C VAL A 247 -7.47 15.10 10.70
N GLY A 248 -8.61 15.36 10.08
CA GLY A 248 -8.92 14.96 8.72
C GLY A 248 -8.90 16.15 7.76
N ARG A 249 -8.27 15.99 6.59
CA ARG A 249 -8.18 17.02 5.55
C ARG A 249 -8.49 16.47 4.17
N ARG A 250 -9.00 17.35 3.32
CA ARG A 250 -9.20 17.06 1.89
C ARG A 250 -7.84 16.90 1.21
N ARG A 251 -7.76 15.96 0.27
CA ARG A 251 -6.66 15.80 -0.68
C ARG A 251 -7.19 15.59 -2.10
N GLY A 252 -6.56 16.15 -3.11
CA GLY A 252 -7.04 16.08 -4.49
C GLY A 252 -8.16 17.10 -4.71
N ASP A 253 -9.41 16.65 -4.89
CA ASP A 253 -10.56 17.57 -4.97
C ASP A 253 -10.65 18.40 -3.68
N GLU A 254 -10.79 19.72 -3.79
CA GLU A 254 -10.92 20.63 -2.65
C GLU A 254 -12.39 20.89 -2.27
N GLY A 255 -13.34 20.42 -3.07
CA GLY A 255 -14.77 20.60 -2.83
C GLY A 255 -15.36 19.63 -1.80
N GLY A 256 -16.57 19.95 -1.36
CA GLY A 256 -17.39 19.10 -0.49
C GLY A 256 -17.05 19.18 1.01
N GLU A 257 -17.86 18.52 1.82
CA GLU A 257 -17.60 18.39 3.26
C GLU A 257 -16.45 17.42 3.54
N ILE A 258 -15.85 17.54 4.73
CA ILE A 258 -14.92 16.55 5.27
C ILE A 258 -15.75 15.62 6.12
N GLU A 259 -15.74 14.33 5.82
CA GLU A 259 -16.42 13.31 6.60
C GLU A 259 -15.54 12.05 6.70
N PHE A 260 -15.32 11.61 7.94
CA PHE A 260 -14.63 10.36 8.23
C PHE A 260 -15.06 9.82 9.59
N ALA A 261 -14.94 8.50 9.77
CA ALA A 261 -15.09 7.81 11.03
C ALA A 261 -13.75 7.21 11.47
N VAL A 262 -13.52 7.15 12.77
CA VAL A 262 -12.34 6.54 13.38
C VAL A 262 -12.73 5.59 14.49
N ASP A 263 -11.89 4.58 14.69
CA ASP A 263 -12.07 3.58 15.73
C ASP A 263 -10.71 2.99 16.16
N ASP A 264 -10.68 2.38 17.34
CA ASP A 264 -9.58 1.63 17.93
C ASP A 264 -8.18 2.24 17.69
N LEU A 265 -7.95 3.37 18.36
CA LEU A 265 -6.62 3.98 18.48
C LEU A 265 -5.77 3.07 19.37
N ARG A 266 -4.78 2.40 18.80
CA ARG A 266 -3.93 1.44 19.52
C ARG A 266 -2.52 1.97 19.72
N ARG A 267 -1.88 1.45 20.77
CA ARG A 267 -0.43 1.52 20.95
C ARG A 267 0.16 0.13 21.06
N ALA A 268 1.36 -0.05 20.54
CA ALA A 268 2.11 -1.30 20.63
C ALA A 268 3.59 -0.98 20.88
N ASP A 269 4.30 -1.87 21.58
CA ASP A 269 5.74 -1.75 21.76
C ASP A 269 6.44 -1.75 20.40
N SER A 270 7.19 -0.69 20.09
CA SER A 270 8.01 -0.65 18.89
C SER A 270 9.19 -1.62 19.01
N PRO A 271 9.73 -2.13 17.89
CA PRO A 271 10.98 -2.87 17.91
C PRO A 271 12.13 -2.01 18.46
N ASP A 272 13.26 -2.66 18.77
CA ASP A 272 14.45 -1.96 19.26
C ASP A 272 15.23 -1.23 18.14
N GLN A 273 14.90 -1.50 16.88
CA GLN A 273 15.58 -0.98 15.69
C GLN A 273 14.56 -0.64 14.60
N GLY A 274 14.77 0.50 13.93
CA GLY A 274 14.00 0.89 12.74
C GLY A 274 14.40 0.10 11.51
N ALA A 275 13.54 0.12 10.49
CA ALA A 275 13.75 -0.63 9.27
C ALA A 275 13.52 0.19 8.00
N VAL A 276 14.08 -0.29 6.90
CA VAL A 276 13.94 0.27 5.57
C VAL A 276 13.68 -0.83 4.54
N MET A 277 12.77 -0.59 3.63
CA MET A 277 12.54 -1.40 2.45
C MET A 277 12.88 -0.59 1.20
N LEU A 278 13.65 -1.19 0.28
CA LEU A 278 14.01 -0.61 -1.01
C LEU A 278 13.14 -1.25 -2.09
N LEU A 279 12.12 -0.52 -2.53
CA LEU A 279 11.11 -0.99 -3.48
C LEU A 279 11.35 -0.39 -4.86
N PHE A 280 11.77 -1.22 -5.80
CA PHE A 280 11.96 -0.87 -7.20
C PHE A 280 10.71 -1.23 -8.01
N ASP A 281 10.30 -0.33 -8.90
CA ASP A 281 9.04 -0.47 -9.61
C ASP A 281 9.17 -0.22 -11.12
N GLY A 282 8.74 -1.20 -11.90
CA GLY A 282 8.59 -1.06 -13.34
C GLY A 282 9.39 -2.07 -14.16
N GLY A 283 10.22 -2.90 -13.53
CA GLY A 283 11.00 -3.91 -14.22
C GLY A 283 11.96 -3.33 -15.26
N LEU A 284 12.67 -2.26 -14.93
CA LEU A 284 13.66 -1.64 -15.82
C LEU A 284 14.97 -2.43 -15.80
N GLU A 285 15.64 -2.52 -16.95
CA GLU A 285 16.94 -3.20 -17.07
C GLU A 285 17.99 -2.63 -16.10
N SER A 286 17.96 -1.31 -15.85
CA SER A 286 18.85 -0.62 -14.93
C SER A 286 18.67 -1.01 -13.46
N HIS A 287 17.50 -1.55 -13.07
CA HIS A 287 17.33 -2.12 -11.74
C HIS A 287 18.27 -3.32 -11.54
N PHE A 288 18.52 -4.09 -12.60
CA PHE A 288 19.47 -5.20 -12.55
C PHE A 288 20.93 -4.75 -12.78
N THR A 289 21.18 -3.94 -13.81
CA THR A 289 22.57 -3.60 -14.16
C THR A 289 23.20 -2.55 -13.25
N THR A 290 22.40 -1.86 -12.45
CA THR A 290 22.89 -0.78 -11.57
C THR A 290 22.46 -1.00 -10.13
N ALA A 291 21.15 -1.01 -9.84
CA ALA A 291 20.68 -1.08 -8.46
C ALA A 291 21.05 -2.40 -7.80
N PHE A 292 20.76 -3.53 -8.45
CA PHE A 292 21.12 -4.87 -7.97
C PHE A 292 22.63 -5.01 -7.78
N GLU A 293 23.46 -4.58 -8.74
CA GLU A 293 24.93 -4.61 -8.58
C GLU A 293 25.40 -3.81 -7.36
N VAL A 294 24.84 -2.61 -7.12
CA VAL A 294 25.18 -1.80 -5.94
C VAL A 294 24.73 -2.48 -4.65
N LEU A 295 23.49 -2.97 -4.60
CA LEU A 295 22.93 -3.61 -3.42
C LEU A 295 23.71 -4.89 -3.06
N GLU A 296 24.18 -5.66 -4.05
CA GLU A 296 25.08 -6.81 -3.82
C GLU A 296 26.43 -6.40 -3.21
N GLU A 297 26.99 -5.25 -3.58
CA GLU A 297 28.24 -4.75 -2.99
C GLU A 297 28.10 -4.44 -1.49
N PHE A 298 26.87 -4.13 -1.06
CA PHE A 298 26.52 -3.83 0.33
C PHE A 298 25.88 -5.03 1.07
N ASP A 299 25.72 -6.19 0.43
CA ASP A 299 25.05 -7.38 0.99
C ASP A 299 23.59 -7.11 1.44
N VAL A 300 22.88 -6.27 0.69
CA VAL A 300 21.49 -5.88 0.97
C VAL A 300 20.54 -6.38 -0.11
N GLN A 301 19.30 -6.66 0.28
CA GLN A 301 18.24 -7.13 -0.61
C GLN A 301 17.25 -6.01 -0.92
N GLY A 302 16.57 -6.13 -2.06
CA GLY A 302 15.51 -5.22 -2.49
C GLY A 302 14.21 -5.95 -2.83
N VAL A 303 13.22 -5.18 -3.24
CA VAL A 303 11.92 -5.66 -3.72
C VAL A 303 11.73 -5.13 -5.13
N GLU A 304 11.45 -6.00 -6.11
CA GLU A 304 11.20 -5.62 -7.50
C GLU A 304 9.73 -5.89 -7.87
N ALA A 305 8.97 -4.84 -8.15
CA ALA A 305 7.60 -4.95 -8.61
C ALA A 305 7.53 -5.08 -10.13
N VAL A 306 6.99 -6.21 -10.60
CA VAL A 306 7.01 -6.55 -12.03
C VAL A 306 5.63 -6.56 -12.65
N THR A 307 5.59 -6.03 -13.88
CA THR A 307 4.46 -6.20 -14.79
C THR A 307 4.81 -7.29 -15.80
N PRO A 308 4.16 -8.47 -15.73
CA PRO A 308 4.53 -9.64 -16.56
C PRO A 308 4.63 -9.36 -18.05
N GLU A 309 3.74 -8.52 -18.59
CA GLU A 309 3.70 -8.18 -20.02
C GLU A 309 4.84 -7.26 -20.48
N ALA A 310 5.55 -6.60 -19.54
CA ALA A 310 6.67 -5.71 -19.84
C ALA A 310 8.01 -6.47 -19.95
N LEU A 311 8.12 -7.64 -19.33
CA LEU A 311 9.36 -8.39 -19.22
C LEU A 311 9.90 -8.86 -20.58
N GLY A 312 11.20 -8.73 -20.78
CA GLY A 312 11.91 -9.10 -22.01
C GLY A 312 11.75 -8.12 -23.18
N ASN A 313 11.04 -7.01 -23.00
CA ASN A 313 11.05 -5.90 -23.95
C ASN A 313 12.36 -5.09 -23.83
N GLU A 314 12.64 -4.24 -24.82
CA GLU A 314 13.82 -3.36 -24.79
C GLU A 314 13.82 -2.46 -23.54
N GLY A 315 14.95 -2.39 -22.84
CA GLY A 315 15.10 -1.63 -21.59
C GLY A 315 14.36 -2.24 -20.39
N ARG A 316 13.84 -3.46 -20.47
CA ARG A 316 13.13 -4.16 -19.39
C ARG A 316 13.88 -5.39 -18.92
N LEU A 317 13.65 -5.78 -17.68
CA LEU A 317 14.17 -7.01 -17.09
C LEU A 317 13.74 -8.24 -17.89
N THR A 318 14.65 -9.20 -18.03
CA THR A 318 14.32 -10.55 -18.49
C THR A 318 13.93 -11.44 -17.33
N ILE A 319 13.47 -12.65 -17.62
CA ILE A 319 13.15 -13.64 -16.60
C ILE A 319 14.43 -14.13 -15.92
N GLU A 320 15.50 -14.31 -16.68
CA GLU A 320 16.79 -14.72 -16.14
C GLU A 320 17.34 -13.70 -15.14
N ASN A 321 17.16 -12.39 -15.40
CA ASN A 321 17.53 -11.35 -14.44
C ASN A 321 16.74 -11.49 -13.13
N LEU A 322 15.41 -11.72 -13.21
CA LEU A 322 14.56 -11.87 -12.03
C LEU A 322 14.87 -13.15 -11.24
N GLU A 323 15.19 -14.24 -11.93
CA GLU A 323 15.66 -15.48 -11.29
C GLU A 323 16.95 -15.24 -10.51
N GLU A 324 17.92 -14.52 -11.08
CA GLU A 324 19.18 -14.17 -10.40
C GLU A 324 18.96 -13.24 -9.19
N MET A 325 18.12 -12.21 -9.34
CA MET A 325 17.76 -11.33 -8.22
C MET A 325 17.06 -12.10 -7.09
N SER A 326 16.12 -13.00 -7.44
CA SER A 326 15.42 -13.83 -6.47
C SER A 326 16.34 -14.84 -5.78
N GLU A 327 17.28 -15.46 -6.50
CA GLU A 327 18.31 -16.33 -5.91
C GLU A 327 19.23 -15.58 -4.94
N ALA A 328 19.42 -14.27 -5.15
CA ALA A 328 20.12 -13.37 -4.23
C ALA A 328 19.25 -12.83 -3.07
N GLY A 329 18.00 -13.28 -2.97
CA GLY A 329 17.10 -12.97 -1.86
C GLY A 329 16.18 -11.77 -2.08
N TRP A 330 16.10 -11.22 -3.29
CA TRP A 330 15.11 -10.19 -3.59
C TRP A 330 13.71 -10.78 -3.71
N ASP A 331 12.71 -10.01 -3.25
CA ASP A 331 11.31 -10.32 -3.57
C ASP A 331 10.96 -9.82 -4.96
N VAL A 332 10.29 -10.66 -5.75
CA VAL A 332 9.71 -10.29 -7.05
C VAL A 332 8.19 -10.23 -6.90
N ILE A 333 7.63 -9.02 -6.79
CA ILE A 333 6.24 -8.82 -6.37
C ILE A 333 5.29 -8.47 -7.52
N SER A 334 4.00 -8.67 -7.28
CA SER A 334 2.94 -8.52 -8.29
C SER A 334 2.60 -7.06 -8.55
N ARG A 335 2.70 -6.60 -9.82
CA ARG A 335 2.14 -5.33 -10.28
C ARG A 335 1.39 -5.49 -11.60
N PRO A 336 0.04 -5.56 -11.60
CA PRO A 336 -0.71 -5.77 -12.84
C PRO A 336 -0.62 -4.55 -13.77
N ARG A 337 -0.68 -4.83 -15.08
CA ARG A 337 -0.72 -3.77 -16.11
C ARG A 337 -2.09 -3.11 -16.19
N THR A 338 -2.18 -1.82 -15.88
CA THR A 338 -3.41 -1.03 -16.02
C THR A 338 -3.34 0.07 -17.10
N GLY A 339 -2.16 0.27 -17.71
CA GLY A 339 -1.97 1.32 -18.72
C GLY A 339 -2.30 2.71 -18.18
N SER A 340 -3.11 3.47 -18.91
CA SER A 340 -3.54 4.82 -18.50
C SER A 340 -4.72 4.82 -17.53
N GLN A 341 -5.26 3.64 -17.17
CA GLN A 341 -6.43 3.51 -16.30
C GLN A 341 -6.00 3.17 -14.87
N PHE A 342 -6.77 3.62 -13.88
CA PHE A 342 -6.70 3.12 -12.52
C PHE A 342 -7.36 1.74 -12.43
N LEU A 343 -6.94 0.91 -11.48
CA LEU A 343 -7.50 -0.44 -11.32
C LEU A 343 -9.02 -0.39 -11.09
N GLY A 344 -9.49 0.59 -10.31
CA GLY A 344 -10.91 0.82 -10.02
C GLY A 344 -11.78 1.19 -11.23
N GLU A 345 -11.20 1.58 -12.36
CA GLU A 345 -11.95 1.94 -13.58
C GLU A 345 -12.35 0.73 -14.43
N TYR A 346 -11.78 -0.46 -14.15
CA TYR A 346 -12.15 -1.71 -14.78
C TYR A 346 -13.42 -2.31 -14.15
N THR A 347 -14.12 -3.21 -14.86
CA THR A 347 -15.22 -3.97 -14.23
C THR A 347 -14.68 -4.89 -13.13
N PRO A 348 -15.49 -5.27 -12.12
CA PRO A 348 -15.04 -6.18 -11.06
C PRO A 348 -14.35 -7.46 -11.58
N GLU A 349 -14.90 -8.08 -12.61
CA GLU A 349 -14.32 -9.29 -13.21
C GLU A 349 -12.99 -9.03 -13.92
N GLN A 350 -12.82 -7.82 -14.49
CA GLN A 350 -11.56 -7.40 -15.10
C GLN A 350 -10.50 -7.09 -14.03
N GLN A 351 -10.88 -6.43 -12.93
CA GLN A 351 -10.02 -6.18 -11.78
C GLN A 351 -9.49 -7.50 -11.21
N GLU A 352 -10.41 -8.42 -10.88
CA GLU A 352 -10.05 -9.76 -10.39
C GLU A 352 -9.15 -10.49 -11.39
N GLY A 353 -9.51 -10.46 -12.68
CA GLY A 353 -8.71 -11.09 -13.73
C GLY A 353 -7.29 -10.52 -13.84
N LEU A 354 -7.10 -9.21 -13.66
CA LEU A 354 -5.78 -8.58 -13.66
C LEU A 354 -4.94 -9.03 -12.45
N ILE A 355 -5.54 -8.94 -11.25
CA ILE A 355 -4.92 -9.32 -9.97
C ILE A 355 -4.47 -10.80 -10.01
N ARG A 356 -5.37 -11.71 -10.39
CA ARG A 356 -5.09 -13.15 -10.43
C ARG A 356 -4.08 -13.54 -11.50
N ARG A 357 -4.11 -12.90 -12.67
CA ARG A 357 -3.14 -13.20 -13.74
C ARG A 357 -1.74 -12.77 -13.35
N SER A 358 -1.58 -11.61 -12.71
CA SER A 358 -0.28 -11.13 -12.24
C SER A 358 0.28 -12.05 -11.16
N LYS A 359 -0.52 -12.40 -10.15
CA LYS A 359 -0.14 -13.39 -9.13
C LYS A 359 0.21 -14.76 -9.73
N GLY A 360 -0.67 -15.31 -10.55
CA GLY A 360 -0.48 -16.63 -11.16
C GLY A 360 0.72 -16.68 -12.10
N PHE A 361 1.14 -15.55 -12.71
CA PHE A 361 2.39 -15.49 -13.46
C PHE A 361 3.58 -15.75 -12.53
N LEU A 362 3.66 -15.07 -11.39
CA LEU A 362 4.75 -15.23 -10.42
C LEU A 362 4.82 -16.65 -9.86
N GLU A 363 3.68 -17.21 -9.43
CA GLU A 363 3.60 -18.59 -8.95
C GLU A 363 4.09 -19.59 -10.01
N ASN A 364 3.70 -19.41 -11.28
CA ASN A 364 4.12 -20.31 -12.36
C ASN A 364 5.61 -20.19 -12.74
N ARG A 365 6.30 -19.14 -12.26
CA ARG A 365 7.71 -18.89 -12.53
C ARG A 365 8.63 -19.16 -11.34
N GLY A 366 8.07 -19.64 -10.22
CA GLY A 366 8.86 -19.96 -9.04
C GLY A 366 9.12 -18.75 -8.13
N PHE A 367 8.29 -17.70 -8.25
CA PHE A 367 8.33 -16.53 -7.36
C PHE A 367 7.19 -16.59 -6.35
N GLU A 368 6.98 -17.75 -5.70
CA GLU A 368 5.84 -17.96 -4.79
C GLU A 368 5.85 -17.00 -3.59
N ASP A 369 7.03 -16.71 -3.03
CA ASP A 369 7.16 -15.79 -1.88
C ASP A 369 6.73 -14.36 -2.27
N GLY A 370 7.18 -13.89 -3.44
CA GLY A 370 6.82 -12.59 -3.99
C GLY A 370 5.37 -12.50 -4.48
N ALA A 371 4.76 -13.62 -4.87
CA ALA A 371 3.35 -13.69 -5.29
C ALA A 371 2.35 -13.38 -4.16
N ARG A 372 2.81 -13.33 -2.90
CA ARG A 372 2.02 -12.91 -1.73
C ARG A 372 1.82 -11.39 -1.67
N HIS A 373 2.61 -10.63 -2.43
CA HIS A 373 2.76 -9.18 -2.30
C HIS A 373 2.23 -8.45 -3.52
N PHE A 374 1.54 -7.33 -3.30
CA PHE A 374 0.93 -6.54 -4.37
C PHE A 374 1.36 -5.07 -4.33
N LEU A 375 1.84 -4.54 -5.45
CA LEU A 375 2.06 -3.11 -5.62
C LEU A 375 0.87 -2.48 -6.38
N THR A 376 0.22 -1.51 -5.76
CA THR A 376 -0.95 -0.82 -6.32
C THR A 376 -0.57 0.02 -7.55
N PRO A 377 -1.00 -0.35 -8.77
CA PRO A 377 -0.71 0.47 -9.94
C PRO A 377 -1.35 1.84 -9.82
N ARG A 378 -0.57 2.89 -10.05
CA ARG A 378 -1.02 4.30 -9.98
C ARG A 378 -1.61 4.70 -8.63
N ASN A 379 -1.30 3.96 -7.57
CA ASN A 379 -1.58 4.28 -6.17
C ASN A 379 -3.05 4.41 -5.74
N LEU A 380 -4.04 4.20 -6.61
CA LEU A 380 -5.46 4.38 -6.26
C LEU A 380 -6.21 3.04 -6.19
N LEU A 381 -6.86 2.80 -5.05
CA LEU A 381 -7.74 1.65 -4.84
C LEU A 381 -9.21 2.05 -4.82
N SER A 382 -10.04 1.29 -5.55
CA SER A 382 -11.48 1.27 -5.29
C SER A 382 -11.79 0.31 -4.14
N PRO A 383 -13.00 0.38 -3.53
CA PRO A 383 -13.47 -0.62 -2.57
C PRO A 383 -13.36 -2.05 -3.11
N GLU A 384 -13.79 -2.27 -4.34
CA GLU A 384 -13.75 -3.57 -4.99
C GLU A 384 -12.31 -4.09 -5.17
N SER A 385 -11.39 -3.23 -5.64
CA SER A 385 -9.98 -3.60 -5.79
C SER A 385 -9.34 -3.93 -4.45
N HIS A 386 -9.65 -3.17 -3.40
CA HIS A 386 -9.16 -3.44 -2.05
C HIS A 386 -9.61 -4.81 -1.54
N ASP A 387 -10.90 -5.14 -1.68
CA ASP A 387 -11.47 -6.40 -1.24
C ASP A 387 -10.84 -7.59 -2.02
N LEU A 388 -10.66 -7.44 -3.33
CA LEU A 388 -9.98 -8.43 -4.17
C LEU A 388 -8.49 -8.59 -3.82
N ILE A 389 -7.78 -7.51 -3.53
CA ILE A 389 -6.36 -7.60 -3.15
C ILE A 389 -6.22 -8.37 -1.83
N ARG A 390 -7.09 -8.12 -0.84
CA ARG A 390 -7.10 -8.89 0.42
C ARG A 390 -7.42 -10.36 0.22
N GLU A 391 -8.28 -10.70 -0.75
CA GLU A 391 -8.58 -12.09 -1.08
C GLU A 391 -7.38 -12.82 -1.71
N TYR A 392 -6.64 -12.14 -2.60
CA TYR A 392 -5.62 -12.79 -3.40
C TYR A 392 -4.18 -12.59 -2.92
N HIS A 393 -3.88 -11.59 -2.10
CA HIS A 393 -2.54 -11.26 -1.64
C HIS A 393 -2.54 -11.08 -0.11
N GLU A 394 -1.41 -11.34 0.52
CA GLU A 394 -1.23 -11.23 1.98
C GLU A 394 -0.72 -9.84 2.39
N GLN A 395 -0.13 -9.10 1.45
CA GLN A 395 0.43 -7.77 1.68
C GLN A 395 0.21 -6.86 0.47
N ALA A 396 0.00 -5.57 0.71
CA ALA A 396 -0.15 -4.59 -0.36
C ALA A 396 0.50 -3.23 -0.05
N PHE A 397 1.10 -2.66 -1.08
CA PHE A 397 1.84 -1.40 -1.04
C PHE A 397 1.16 -0.34 -1.91
N ARG A 398 1.16 0.90 -1.45
CA ARG A 398 0.71 2.09 -2.18
C ARG A 398 1.38 3.34 -1.64
N PHE A 399 1.29 4.44 -2.39
CA PHE A 399 1.75 5.73 -1.89
C PHE A 399 1.09 6.09 -0.56
N GLY A 400 1.90 6.47 0.42
CA GLY A 400 1.44 6.84 1.76
C GLY A 400 2.20 8.00 2.39
N GLY A 401 3.28 8.51 1.78
CA GLY A 401 3.96 9.76 2.17
C GLY A 401 5.00 9.65 3.29
N GLU A 402 4.66 9.00 4.39
CA GLU A 402 5.46 8.97 5.63
C GLU A 402 5.82 7.53 6.05
N PRO A 403 6.73 7.31 7.04
CA PRO A 403 7.09 5.96 7.49
C PRO A 403 5.87 5.22 8.04
N ASN A 404 5.95 3.91 8.20
CA ASN A 404 4.91 3.09 8.81
C ASN A 404 5.33 2.80 10.25
N SER A 405 4.41 3.00 11.20
CA SER A 405 4.65 2.56 12.57
C SER A 405 4.90 1.05 12.62
N LEU A 406 5.75 0.60 13.53
CA LEU A 406 5.93 -0.82 13.84
C LEU A 406 5.44 -1.12 15.26
N PRO A 407 4.89 -2.33 15.51
CA PRO A 407 4.59 -3.39 14.54
C PRO A 407 3.46 -3.05 13.56
N ILE A 408 3.46 -3.70 12.38
CA ILE A 408 2.41 -3.54 11.38
C ILE A 408 1.09 -4.11 11.90
N THR A 409 0.01 -3.36 11.70
CA THR A 409 -1.34 -3.78 12.10
C THR A 409 -2.27 -4.00 10.91
N ASP A 410 -1.89 -3.57 9.70
CA ASP A 410 -2.59 -3.89 8.46
C ASP A 410 -1.61 -4.08 7.29
N HIS A 411 -1.35 -5.34 6.94
CA HIS A 411 -0.44 -5.69 5.85
C HIS A 411 -0.94 -5.21 4.47
N HIS A 412 -2.20 -4.81 4.33
CA HIS A 412 -2.76 -4.31 3.07
C HIS A 412 -2.78 -2.79 2.95
N ASN A 413 -2.20 -2.06 3.91
CA ASN A 413 -2.12 -0.60 3.92
C ASN A 413 -0.72 -0.07 4.22
N LEU A 414 0.29 -0.60 3.51
CA LEU A 414 1.67 -0.13 3.66
C LEU A 414 1.96 1.04 2.73
N GLY A 415 2.30 2.17 3.35
CA GLY A 415 2.60 3.42 2.68
C GLY A 415 4.07 3.50 2.28
N PHE A 416 4.35 3.77 1.01
CA PHE A 416 5.69 4.16 0.55
C PHE A 416 5.79 5.66 0.23
N LEU A 417 7.02 6.13 0.09
CA LEU A 417 7.36 7.45 -0.45
C LEU A 417 8.38 7.32 -1.58
N SER A 418 8.53 8.38 -2.39
CA SER A 418 9.58 8.41 -3.42
C SER A 418 10.97 8.42 -2.76
N GLY A 419 11.82 7.48 -3.17
CA GLY A 419 13.21 7.40 -2.75
C GLY A 419 14.12 8.38 -3.50
N ASP A 420 13.61 8.97 -4.58
CA ASP A 420 14.27 9.90 -5.51
C ASP A 420 14.37 11.33 -4.92
N GLU A 421 13.47 11.67 -4.00
CA GLU A 421 13.46 12.96 -3.31
C GLU A 421 14.43 12.97 -2.13
N GLU A 422 15.70 13.34 -2.38
CA GLU A 422 16.81 13.30 -1.39
C GLU A 422 16.44 13.78 0.02
N ASN A 423 15.80 14.96 0.14
CA ASN A 423 15.43 15.49 1.46
C ASN A 423 14.29 14.70 2.12
N ALA A 424 13.32 14.21 1.34
CA ALA A 424 12.21 13.43 1.86
C ALA A 424 12.69 12.04 2.28
N ALA A 425 13.52 11.38 1.47
CA ALA A 425 14.16 10.11 1.78
C ALA A 425 15.00 10.20 3.06
N ALA A 426 15.92 11.18 3.15
CA ALA A 426 16.75 11.37 4.34
C ALA A 426 15.90 11.64 5.61
N THR A 427 14.87 12.48 5.49
CA THR A 427 13.96 12.75 6.62
C THR A 427 13.26 11.49 7.07
N ASN A 428 12.75 10.67 6.13
CA ASN A 428 12.06 9.42 6.47
C ASN A 428 12.98 8.39 7.11
N LEU A 429 14.24 8.29 6.65
CA LEU A 429 15.25 7.43 7.27
C LEU A 429 15.60 7.91 8.68
N ASP A 430 15.74 9.23 8.89
CA ASP A 430 15.95 9.80 10.23
C ASP A 430 14.79 9.46 11.17
N GLN A 431 13.54 9.58 10.70
CA GLN A 431 12.38 9.23 11.52
C GLN A 431 12.30 7.72 11.80
N ALA A 432 12.57 6.88 10.79
CA ALA A 432 12.63 5.43 10.96
C ALA A 432 13.65 5.03 12.04
N ALA A 433 14.84 5.65 12.02
CA ALA A 433 15.89 5.37 12.99
C ALA A 433 15.57 5.92 14.38
N ALA A 434 14.99 7.12 14.47
CA ALA A 434 14.71 7.77 15.74
C ALA A 434 13.50 7.16 16.48
N TYR A 435 12.53 6.61 15.75
CA TYR A 435 11.25 6.13 16.29
C TYR A 435 11.01 4.63 16.05
N ASN A 436 12.02 3.91 15.56
CA ASN A 436 11.95 2.47 15.26
C ASN A 436 10.76 2.13 14.33
N GLN A 437 10.63 2.88 13.25
CA GLN A 437 9.56 2.76 12.24
C GLN A 437 10.10 2.13 10.95
N LEU A 438 9.20 1.83 10.02
CA LEU A 438 9.52 1.30 8.69
C LEU A 438 9.45 2.41 7.63
N ALA A 439 10.57 2.77 7.04
CA ALA A 439 10.59 3.56 5.81
C ALA A 439 10.51 2.64 4.58
N ILE A 440 9.64 2.96 3.61
CA ILE A 440 9.61 2.25 2.31
C ILE A 440 9.97 3.26 1.23
N LEU A 441 11.17 3.14 0.69
CA LEU A 441 11.68 4.00 -0.38
C LEU A 441 11.36 3.36 -1.73
N HIS A 442 10.53 4.03 -2.51
CA HIS A 442 10.08 3.60 -3.83
C HIS A 442 10.90 4.27 -4.93
N PHE A 443 11.49 3.47 -5.81
CA PHE A 443 12.30 3.94 -6.94
C PHE A 443 11.67 3.46 -8.24
N VAL A 444 11.41 4.38 -9.17
CA VAL A 444 10.88 4.04 -10.50
C VAL A 444 12.00 4.02 -11.54
N TYR A 445 12.87 5.03 -11.52
CA TYR A 445 13.91 5.20 -12.53
C TYR A 445 15.30 5.18 -11.89
N VAL A 446 16.16 4.31 -12.42
CA VAL A 446 17.59 4.24 -12.08
C VAL A 446 18.39 4.43 -13.37
N ASP A 447 19.39 5.31 -13.33
CA ASP A 447 20.23 5.70 -14.48
C ASP A 447 19.45 6.22 -15.70
N ASP A 448 18.27 6.80 -15.48
CA ASP A 448 17.59 7.57 -16.51
C ASP A 448 18.21 8.98 -16.64
N ALA A 449 18.23 9.51 -17.86
CA ALA A 449 18.94 10.75 -18.16
C ALA A 449 18.16 12.00 -17.73
N ASP A 450 16.83 11.89 -17.65
CA ASP A 450 15.93 13.00 -17.40
C ASP A 450 15.33 12.93 -15.98
N GLU A 451 15.16 11.72 -15.42
CA GLU A 451 14.49 11.49 -14.14
C GLU A 451 15.17 10.40 -13.28
N GLY A 452 14.74 10.29 -12.02
CA GLY A 452 15.19 9.23 -11.12
C GLY A 452 16.53 9.47 -10.44
N VAL A 453 17.18 8.36 -10.08
CA VAL A 453 18.42 8.33 -9.30
C VAL A 453 19.56 7.69 -10.09
N ASP A 454 20.79 8.08 -9.79
CA ASP A 454 21.98 7.44 -10.35
C ASP A 454 22.60 6.45 -9.35
N ARG A 455 23.54 5.63 -9.85
CA ARG A 455 24.32 4.70 -9.02
C ARG A 455 24.89 5.34 -7.73
N GLY A 456 25.44 6.54 -7.83
CA GLY A 456 26.11 7.20 -6.70
C GLY A 456 25.10 7.62 -5.62
N TYR A 457 23.89 8.00 -6.02
CA TYR A 457 22.81 8.26 -5.08
C TYR A 457 22.40 7.00 -4.31
N ILE A 458 22.27 5.85 -4.99
CA ILE A 458 21.95 4.57 -4.32
C ILE A 458 23.06 4.20 -3.33
N GLU A 459 24.34 4.34 -3.72
CA GLU A 459 25.48 4.16 -2.81
C GLU A 459 25.39 5.09 -1.57
N ASP A 460 25.11 6.38 -1.79
CA ASP A 460 24.95 7.37 -0.71
C ASP A 460 23.79 7.01 0.24
N VAL A 461 22.66 6.51 -0.29
CA VAL A 461 21.51 6.05 0.51
C VAL A 461 21.86 4.81 1.35
N LEU A 462 22.57 3.84 0.79
CA LEU A 462 22.98 2.63 1.51
C LEU A 462 24.01 2.95 2.61
N GLU A 463 24.97 3.84 2.33
CA GLU A 463 25.88 4.35 3.36
C GLU A 463 25.10 5.07 4.48
N TYR A 464 24.06 5.82 4.14
CA TYR A 464 23.21 6.49 5.12
C TYR A 464 22.42 5.51 5.99
N ILE A 465 21.88 4.45 5.39
CA ILE A 465 21.15 3.37 6.09
C ILE A 465 22.07 2.68 7.10
N ASP A 466 23.31 2.34 6.71
CA ASP A 466 24.31 1.73 7.60
C ASP A 466 24.71 2.70 8.74
N ASP A 467 24.96 3.97 8.43
CA ASP A 467 25.32 5.00 9.41
C ASP A 467 24.22 5.24 10.46
N GLN A 468 22.95 5.06 10.09
CA GLN A 468 21.79 5.19 10.97
C GLN A 468 21.43 3.90 11.74
N ASP A 469 22.15 2.80 11.52
CA ASP A 469 21.85 1.49 12.09
C ASP A 469 20.40 1.05 11.78
N LEU A 470 19.97 1.25 10.53
CA LEU A 470 18.67 0.80 10.05
C LEU A 470 18.74 -0.61 9.47
N GLN A 471 17.71 -1.40 9.76
CA GLN A 471 17.59 -2.74 9.23
C GLN A 471 16.98 -2.73 7.83
N VAL A 472 17.70 -3.23 6.83
CA VAL A 472 17.12 -3.47 5.50
C VAL A 472 16.26 -4.74 5.53
N VAL A 473 15.01 -4.64 5.04
CA VAL A 473 14.04 -5.75 4.98
C VAL A 473 13.40 -5.85 3.61
N THR A 474 13.10 -7.08 3.20
CA THR A 474 12.23 -7.38 2.05
C THR A 474 10.75 -7.38 2.45
N ALA A 475 9.84 -7.54 1.49
CA ALA A 475 8.41 -7.64 1.77
C ALA A 475 8.09 -8.95 2.53
N SER A 476 8.73 -10.05 2.13
CA SER A 476 8.66 -11.35 2.78
C SER A 476 9.24 -11.30 4.20
N ASP A 477 10.39 -10.67 4.43
CA ASP A 477 10.93 -10.49 5.79
C ASP A 477 9.92 -9.77 6.69
N LEU A 478 9.27 -8.71 6.18
CA LEU A 478 8.28 -7.93 6.92
C LEU A 478 7.00 -8.75 7.21
N LEU A 479 6.54 -9.57 6.28
CA LEU A 479 5.36 -10.41 6.45
C LEU A 479 5.65 -11.59 7.41
N ASP A 480 6.82 -12.22 7.28
CA ASP A 480 7.16 -13.47 7.97
C ASP A 480 7.73 -13.26 9.38
N SER A 481 8.26 -12.06 9.67
CA SER A 481 8.79 -11.69 10.99
C SER A 481 7.74 -11.61 12.11
N GLY A 482 6.47 -11.53 11.76
CA GLY A 482 5.37 -11.37 12.72
C GLY A 482 5.51 -10.13 13.62
N GLN A 483 4.79 -10.12 14.75
CA GLN A 483 4.62 -8.93 15.60
C GLN A 483 5.83 -8.53 16.47
N GLY A 484 7.06 -8.98 16.22
CA GLY A 484 8.12 -8.70 17.20
C GLY A 484 9.58 -9.01 16.87
N GLN A 485 9.93 -9.50 15.69
CA GLN A 485 11.35 -9.58 15.34
C GLN A 485 11.53 -9.56 13.83
N LEU A 486 11.71 -8.37 13.26
CA LEU A 486 12.22 -8.23 11.92
C LEU A 486 13.53 -9.03 11.84
N THR A 487 13.54 -10.12 11.09
CA THR A 487 14.77 -10.89 10.84
C THR A 487 15.39 -10.29 9.60
N GLY A 488 16.47 -9.53 9.78
CA GLY A 488 17.18 -8.95 8.64
C GLY A 488 17.92 -10.07 7.93
N GLY A 489 18.01 -9.97 6.61
CA GLY A 489 18.92 -10.77 5.79
C GLY A 489 20.38 -10.44 6.10
N SER A 490 20.83 -10.65 7.33
CA SER A 490 22.25 -10.69 7.65
C SER A 490 22.72 -12.11 7.43
N GLY A 491 23.40 -12.34 6.30
CA GLY A 491 23.89 -13.63 5.86
C GLY A 491 24.84 -14.28 6.87
N ASN A 492 24.29 -15.06 7.81
CA ASN A 492 25.07 -16.00 8.59
C ASN A 492 24.24 -17.21 9.04
N GLY A 493 24.20 -18.26 8.23
CA GLY A 493 23.64 -19.54 8.67
C GLY A 493 23.63 -20.60 7.59
N GLY A 494 24.76 -21.30 7.43
CA GLY A 494 24.86 -22.48 6.58
C GLY A 494 23.77 -23.51 6.88
N ASN A 495 23.16 -24.00 5.80
CA ASN A 495 22.23 -25.13 5.75
C ASN A 495 22.76 -26.36 6.51
N GLU A 496 22.31 -26.57 7.76
CA GLU A 496 22.30 -27.89 8.38
C GLU A 496 20.89 -28.47 8.31
N SER A 497 20.63 -29.18 7.21
CA SER A 497 19.54 -30.12 7.05
C SER A 497 19.56 -31.16 8.18
N THR A 498 18.67 -31.02 9.17
CA THR A 498 18.33 -32.09 10.11
C THR A 498 17.39 -33.06 9.42
N ASN A 499 17.97 -34.12 8.86
CA ASN A 499 17.24 -35.25 8.32
C ASN A 499 16.79 -36.17 9.49
N GLU A 500 15.59 -35.93 10.04
CA GLU A 500 14.92 -36.89 10.92
C GLU A 500 14.15 -37.93 10.09
N THR A 501 14.84 -39.00 9.69
CA THR A 501 14.16 -40.25 9.32
C THR A 501 13.82 -41.02 10.59
N GLY A 502 12.59 -40.87 11.05
CA GLY A 502 11.97 -41.79 12.01
C GLY A 502 11.50 -43.06 11.31
N ASP A 503 12.29 -44.13 11.40
CA ASP A 503 11.81 -45.49 11.15
C ASP A 503 11.80 -46.26 12.48
N GLY A 504 10.64 -46.76 12.84
CA GLY A 504 10.41 -47.49 14.08
C GLY A 504 10.88 -48.93 13.96
N THR A 505 11.42 -49.48 15.05
CA THR A 505 11.20 -50.89 15.37
C THR A 505 11.27 -51.11 16.88
N ASN A 506 10.22 -51.77 17.34
CA ASN A 506 9.96 -52.32 18.65
C ASN A 506 10.72 -53.65 18.79
N GLU A 507 11.36 -53.94 19.93
CA GLU A 507 11.32 -55.25 20.62
C GLU A 507 12.40 -55.41 21.73
N SER A 508 11.88 -55.53 22.96
CA SER A 508 12.18 -56.53 24.00
C SER A 508 13.60 -57.05 24.31
N ASP A 509 13.80 -57.15 25.63
CA ASP A 509 14.44 -58.24 26.37
C ASP A 509 15.97 -58.25 26.64
N ASN A 510 16.25 -57.91 27.91
CA ASN A 510 16.76 -58.84 28.92
C ASN A 510 18.28 -58.85 29.24
N GLU A 511 18.50 -58.67 30.56
CA GLU A 511 19.46 -59.35 31.44
C GLU A 511 20.93 -58.90 31.60
N THR A 512 21.26 -58.78 32.90
CA THR A 512 22.58 -58.91 33.57
C THR A 512 23.59 -57.78 33.37
N GLY A 513 24.31 -57.26 34.36
CA GLY A 513 24.49 -57.60 35.77
C GLY A 513 25.87 -57.10 36.24
N GLY A 514 25.94 -56.55 37.46
CA GLY A 514 27.18 -56.29 38.22
C GLY A 514 27.86 -54.94 37.91
N ASN A 515 28.54 -54.26 38.83
CA ASN A 515 28.83 -54.48 40.25
C ASN A 515 29.50 -53.18 40.79
N GLU A 516 29.37 -52.93 42.10
CA GLU A 516 30.27 -52.13 42.99
C GLU A 516 30.44 -50.62 42.71
N SER A 517 30.30 -49.68 43.66
CA SER A 517 30.34 -49.69 45.14
C SER A 517 29.43 -48.62 45.75
#